data_AF-A0A7X9BF59-F1
#
_entry.id   AF-A0A7X9BF59-F1
#
_cell.length_a   1.000
_cell.length_b   1.000
_cell.length_c   1.000
_cell.angle_alpha   90.00
_cell.angle_beta   90.00
_cell.angle_gamma   90.00
#
_symmetry.space_group_name_H-M   'P 1'
#
loop_
_entity.id
_entity.type
_entity.pdbx_description
1 polymer ?
#
loop_
_entity_poly.entity_id
_entity_poly.type
_entity_poly.pdbx_seq_one_letter_code
_entity_poly.pdbx_strand_id
1 'polypeptide(L)'
;ALKKIIDTESLFISRGDNSGTHVSEKAQWQAAGLQPSGKWYRIYEKGREGSVPTLKYADEQNAYTFIDRATYLVLKDQIKLQVLVEKDESLLNYMTLIPVNPQKFPGINEKGARQFIDFCTSVEGQTLIRDFGKDKYGEPLFFPNSAEGKKLSG
;
A
#
# COMPACT_ATOMS: atom_id res chain seq x y z
N ALA A 1 10.47 -13.28 6.93
CA ALA A 1 10.44 -13.60 5.49
C ALA A 1 11.63 -13.01 4.73
N LEU A 2 11.87 -11.70 4.81
CA LEU A 2 12.98 -11.01 4.12
C LEU A 2 14.36 -11.66 4.29
N LYS A 3 14.67 -12.14 5.51
CA LYS A 3 15.90 -12.90 5.77
C LYS A 3 16.05 -14.14 4.87
N LYS A 4 14.97 -14.87 4.61
CA LYS A 4 15.03 -16.04 3.72
C LYS A 4 15.35 -15.63 2.28
N ILE A 5 14.78 -14.53 1.79
CA ILE A 5 15.00 -14.03 0.42
C ILE A 5 16.48 -13.65 0.23
N ILE A 6 17.09 -12.95 1.19
CA ILE A 6 18.51 -12.59 1.13
C ILE A 6 19.43 -13.80 1.29
N ASP A 7 19.12 -14.72 2.21
CA ASP A 7 19.94 -15.92 2.45
C ASP A 7 19.96 -16.86 1.21
N THR A 8 18.90 -16.85 0.39
CA THR A 8 18.81 -17.65 -0.84
C THR A 8 19.06 -16.86 -2.13
N GLU A 9 19.38 -15.56 -2.02
CA GLU A 9 19.49 -14.63 -3.15
C GLU A 9 18.32 -14.77 -4.15
N SER A 10 17.10 -14.96 -3.63
CA SER A 10 15.93 -15.11 -4.48
C SER A 10 15.54 -13.78 -5.11
N LEU A 11 15.20 -13.81 -6.40
CA LEU A 11 14.90 -12.60 -7.16
C LEU A 11 13.80 -11.77 -6.48
N PHE A 12 14.14 -10.53 -6.16
CA PHE A 12 13.25 -9.54 -5.56
C PHE A 12 13.19 -8.33 -6.49
N ILE A 13 11.98 -7.97 -6.92
CA ILE A 13 11.73 -6.78 -7.73
C ILE A 13 11.27 -5.65 -6.83
N SER A 14 12.11 -4.61 -6.73
CA SER A 14 11.79 -3.35 -6.09
C SER A 14 11.26 -2.36 -7.11
N ARG A 15 10.32 -1.50 -6.70
CA ARG A 15 9.88 -0.37 -7.54
C ARG A 15 10.97 0.68 -7.74
N GLY A 16 11.83 0.90 -6.75
CA GLY A 16 12.96 1.83 -6.82
C GLY A 16 12.62 3.29 -7.16
N ASP A 17 11.39 3.73 -6.91
CA ASP A 17 10.87 4.99 -7.46
C ASP A 17 10.50 6.07 -6.44
N ASN A 18 10.76 5.80 -5.15
CA ASN A 18 10.47 6.66 -4.00
C ASN A 18 8.98 6.95 -3.75
N SER A 19 8.09 6.13 -4.33
CA SER A 19 6.69 6.07 -3.93
C SER A 19 6.53 5.60 -2.47
N GLY A 20 5.32 5.77 -1.91
CA GLY A 20 4.98 5.22 -0.59
C GLY A 20 5.25 3.71 -0.48
N THR A 21 4.98 2.94 -1.54
CA THR A 21 5.29 1.50 -1.61
C THR A 21 6.79 1.24 -1.48
N HIS A 22 7.63 1.95 -2.25
CA HIS A 22 9.09 1.80 -2.17
C HIS A 22 9.65 2.26 -0.81
N VAL A 23 9.11 3.34 -0.24
CA VAL A 23 9.49 3.79 1.10
C VAL A 23 9.14 2.75 2.16
N SER A 24 7.94 2.17 2.09
CA SER A 24 7.51 1.11 3.01
C SER A 24 8.37 -0.15 2.87
N GLU A 25 8.66 -0.59 1.64
CA GLU A 25 9.58 -1.70 1.36
C GLU A 25 10.95 -1.49 2.02
N LYS A 26 11.58 -0.32 1.82
CA LYS A 26 12.87 0.02 2.44
C LYS A 26 12.79 -0.01 3.97
N ALA A 27 11.68 0.47 4.54
CA ALA A 27 11.46 0.42 5.98
C ALA A 27 11.41 -1.03 6.50
N GLN A 28 10.83 -1.97 5.74
CA GLN A 28 10.83 -3.39 6.12
C GLN A 28 12.23 -4.00 6.12
N TRP A 29 13.04 -3.70 5.09
CA TRP A 29 14.45 -4.15 5.05
C TRP A 29 15.24 -3.60 6.24
N GLN A 30 15.10 -2.30 6.52
CA GLN A 30 15.76 -1.63 7.64
C GLN A 30 15.33 -2.19 8.99
N ALA A 31 14.02 -2.39 9.22
CA ALA A 31 13.49 -2.95 10.46
C ALA A 31 13.98 -4.38 10.71
N ALA A 32 14.25 -5.14 9.65
CA ALA A 32 14.86 -6.46 9.73
C ALA A 32 16.40 -6.42 9.96
N GLY A 33 17.02 -5.24 9.97
CA GLY A 33 18.48 -5.09 10.04
C GLY A 33 19.20 -5.60 8.79
N LEU A 34 18.51 -5.64 7.64
CA LEU A 34 19.01 -6.19 6.38
C LEU A 34 19.24 -5.08 5.36
N GLN A 35 20.27 -5.24 4.53
CA GLN A 35 20.58 -4.35 3.41
C GLN A 35 20.53 -5.15 2.11
N PRO A 36 19.46 -5.04 1.30
CA PRO A 36 19.38 -5.78 0.06
C PRO A 36 20.40 -5.24 -0.94
N SER A 37 21.26 -6.13 -1.45
CA SER A 37 22.30 -5.76 -2.42
C SER A 37 22.66 -6.99 -3.27
N GLY A 38 23.15 -6.75 -4.48
CA GLY A 38 23.51 -7.80 -5.44
C GLY A 38 22.48 -8.00 -6.56
N LYS A 39 22.72 -8.96 -7.44
CA LYS A 39 21.97 -9.17 -8.69
C LYS A 39 20.54 -9.68 -8.48
N TRP A 40 20.23 -10.22 -7.30
CA TRP A 40 18.92 -10.74 -6.94
C TRP A 40 17.96 -9.63 -6.52
N TYR A 41 18.44 -8.49 -6.01
CA TYR A 41 17.62 -7.32 -5.71
C TYR A 41 17.65 -6.37 -6.90
N ARG A 42 16.57 -6.34 -7.69
CA ARG A 42 16.50 -5.56 -8.93
C ARG A 42 15.50 -4.43 -8.81
N ILE A 43 15.95 -3.23 -9.18
CA ILE A 43 15.05 -2.10 -9.41
C ILE A 43 14.41 -2.29 -10.78
N TYR A 44 13.08 -2.30 -10.83
CA TYR A 44 12.36 -2.32 -12.08
C TYR A 44 12.44 -0.96 -12.77
N GLU A 45 12.91 -0.93 -14.00
CA GLU A 45 13.10 0.32 -14.78
C GLU A 45 11.79 1.10 -14.95
N LYS A 46 10.65 0.40 -15.05
CA LYS A 46 9.31 0.99 -15.16
C LYS A 46 8.58 1.07 -13.81
N GLY A 47 9.29 0.96 -12.68
CA GLY A 47 8.67 1.03 -11.35
C GLY A 47 7.91 2.33 -11.08
N ARG A 48 8.28 3.42 -11.77
CA ARG A 48 7.59 4.73 -11.77
C ARG A 48 6.19 4.69 -12.40
N GLU A 49 5.89 3.69 -13.24
CA GLU A 49 4.55 3.50 -13.81
C GLU A 49 3.56 2.93 -12.79
N GLY A 50 4.03 2.50 -11.61
CA GLY A 50 3.19 2.17 -10.47
C GLY A 50 3.19 0.70 -10.06
N SER A 51 2.29 0.39 -9.11
CA SER A 51 2.15 -0.94 -8.51
C SER A 51 1.70 -2.00 -9.52
N VAL A 52 0.77 -1.68 -10.42
CA VAL A 52 0.21 -2.63 -11.40
C VAL A 52 1.27 -3.17 -12.38
N PRO A 53 2.04 -2.32 -13.10
CA PRO A 53 3.13 -2.80 -13.96
C PRO A 53 4.19 -3.60 -13.21
N THR A 54 4.51 -3.18 -11.98
CA THR A 54 5.54 -3.84 -11.18
C THR A 54 5.11 -5.24 -10.76
N LEU A 55 3.86 -5.42 -10.32
CA LEU A 55 3.35 -6.72 -9.93
C LEU A 55 3.28 -7.69 -11.12
N LYS A 56 2.85 -7.21 -12.30
CA LYS A 56 2.86 -8.01 -13.54
C LYS A 56 4.28 -8.42 -13.93
N TYR A 57 5.23 -7.50 -13.87
CA TYR A 57 6.62 -7.81 -14.16
C TYR A 57 7.21 -8.81 -13.15
N ALA A 58 6.95 -8.64 -11.85
CA ALA A 58 7.39 -9.61 -10.84
C ALA A 58 6.81 -11.01 -11.09
N ASP A 59 5.55 -11.09 -11.55
CA ASP A 59 4.91 -12.36 -11.93
C ASP A 59 5.60 -13.02 -13.13
N GLU A 60 5.87 -12.27 -14.19
CA GLU A 60 6.62 -12.74 -15.36
C GLU A 60 8.01 -13.28 -14.98
N GLN A 61 8.66 -12.67 -13.99
CA GLN A 61 9.98 -13.07 -13.51
C GLN A 61 9.95 -14.19 -12.45
N ASN A 62 8.77 -14.66 -12.01
CA ASN A 62 8.61 -15.54 -10.85
C ASN A 62 9.37 -15.03 -9.62
N ALA A 63 9.24 -13.73 -9.34
CA ALA A 63 10.02 -13.01 -8.34
C ALA A 63 9.18 -12.60 -7.13
N TYR A 64 9.85 -12.32 -6.01
CA TYR A 64 9.27 -11.65 -4.86
C TYR A 64 9.12 -10.15 -5.15
N THR A 65 8.11 -9.52 -4.59
CA THR A 65 7.96 -8.05 -4.60
C THR A 65 7.15 -7.59 -3.39
N PHE A 66 7.27 -6.32 -3.06
CA PHE A 66 6.47 -5.66 -2.02
C PHE A 66 5.39 -4.80 -2.67
N ILE A 67 4.12 -5.06 -2.35
CA ILE A 67 2.99 -4.42 -3.02
C ILE A 67 1.83 -4.19 -2.05
N ASP A 68 1.02 -3.17 -2.31
CA ASP A 68 -0.23 -2.95 -1.58
C ASP A 68 -1.28 -4.02 -1.93
N ARG A 69 -2.09 -4.41 -0.93
CA ARG A 69 -3.10 -5.46 -1.09
C ARG A 69 -4.17 -5.12 -2.13
N ALA A 70 -4.54 -3.85 -2.27
CA ALA A 70 -5.53 -3.44 -3.24
C ALA A 70 -5.08 -3.74 -4.68
N THR A 71 -3.82 -3.43 -5.02
CA THR A 71 -3.23 -3.79 -6.31
C THR A 71 -3.23 -5.30 -6.54
N TYR A 72 -2.87 -6.09 -5.51
CA TYR A 72 -2.92 -7.55 -5.61
C TYR A 72 -4.33 -8.05 -5.91
N LEU A 73 -5.35 -7.61 -5.16
CA LEU A 73 -6.74 -8.03 -5.35
C LEU A 73 -7.28 -7.70 -6.74
N VAL A 74 -6.86 -6.57 -7.33
CA VAL A 74 -7.23 -6.18 -8.69
C VAL A 74 -6.65 -7.11 -9.75
N LEU A 75 -5.46 -7.68 -9.50
CA LEU A 75 -4.71 -8.47 -10.47
C LEU A 75 -4.67 -9.97 -10.18
N LYS A 76 -5.20 -10.43 -9.04
CA LYS A 76 -5.03 -11.81 -8.56
C LYS A 76 -5.42 -12.89 -9.58
N ASP A 77 -6.44 -12.62 -10.39
CA ASP A 77 -6.93 -13.58 -11.41
C ASP A 77 -6.15 -13.50 -12.74
N GLN A 78 -5.21 -12.54 -12.86
CA GLN A 78 -4.35 -12.33 -14.03
C GLN A 78 -2.90 -12.76 -13.79
N ILE A 79 -2.54 -13.11 -12.55
CA ILE A 79 -1.16 -13.44 -12.13
C ILE A 79 -1.12 -14.80 -11.43
N LYS A 80 0.08 -15.38 -11.31
CA LYS A 80 0.35 -16.62 -10.58
C LYS A 80 0.92 -16.38 -9.19
N LEU A 81 1.52 -15.20 -8.95
CA LEU A 81 2.04 -14.83 -7.64
C LEU A 81 0.98 -14.91 -6.55
N GLN A 82 1.42 -15.36 -5.37
CA GLN A 82 0.58 -15.52 -4.19
C GLN A 82 1.08 -14.63 -3.05
N VAL A 83 0.17 -14.27 -2.14
CA VAL A 83 0.53 -13.57 -0.91
C VAL A 83 1.26 -14.53 0.02
N LEU A 84 2.48 -14.17 0.42
CA LEU A 84 3.30 -14.97 1.33
C LEU A 84 3.37 -14.38 2.74
N VAL A 85 3.17 -13.07 2.86
CA VAL A 85 3.19 -12.32 4.12
C VAL A 85 2.16 -11.20 4.03
N GLU A 86 1.30 -11.10 5.04
CA GLU A 86 0.32 -10.02 5.19
C GLU A 86 -0.08 -9.87 6.66
N LYS A 87 -0.83 -8.81 7.00
CA LYS A 87 -1.46 -8.55 8.31
C LYS A 87 -0.51 -8.28 9.49
N ASP A 88 0.80 -8.23 9.26
CA ASP A 88 1.75 -7.74 10.26
C ASP A 88 1.54 -6.23 10.50
N GLU A 89 1.64 -5.79 11.75
CA GLU A 89 1.44 -4.37 12.12
C GLU A 89 2.40 -3.43 11.39
N SER A 90 3.62 -3.90 11.09
CA SER A 90 4.61 -3.16 10.31
C SER A 90 4.19 -2.90 8.85
N LEU A 91 3.19 -3.63 8.35
CA LEU A 91 2.65 -3.50 7.00
C LEU A 91 1.44 -2.56 6.92
N LEU A 92 1.00 -2.00 8.04
CA LEU A 92 -0.11 -1.04 8.05
C LEU A 92 0.28 0.22 7.28
N ASN A 93 -0.56 0.57 6.29
CA ASN A 93 -0.36 1.74 5.44
C ASN A 93 -1.52 2.72 5.64
N TYR A 94 -1.32 3.70 6.54
CA TYR A 94 -2.36 4.67 6.90
C TYR A 94 -2.49 5.78 5.84
N MET A 95 -3.74 6.09 5.49
CA MET A 95 -4.10 7.27 4.70
C MET A 95 -4.56 8.38 5.65
N THR A 96 -3.90 9.54 5.58
CA THR A 96 -4.17 10.68 6.48
C THR A 96 -4.59 11.90 5.67
N LEU A 97 -5.67 12.54 6.10
CA LEU A 97 -6.11 13.84 5.56
C LEU A 97 -5.50 14.97 6.39
N ILE A 98 -4.75 15.86 5.74
CA ILE A 98 -4.08 16.98 6.40
C ILE A 98 -4.59 18.28 5.78
N PRO A 99 -5.43 19.08 6.48
CA PRO A 99 -5.89 20.35 5.96
C PRO A 99 -4.71 21.35 5.89
N VAL A 100 -4.65 22.12 4.81
CA VAL A 100 -3.65 23.18 4.63
C VAL A 100 -3.90 24.31 5.64
N ASN A 101 -2.84 24.87 6.22
CA ASN A 101 -2.95 25.96 7.19
C ASN A 101 -3.46 27.26 6.53
N PRO A 102 -4.69 27.74 6.87
CA PRO A 102 -5.27 28.94 6.26
C PRO A 102 -4.55 30.23 6.63
N GLN A 103 -3.88 30.27 7.80
CA GLN A 103 -3.10 31.45 8.21
C GLN A 103 -1.85 31.64 7.35
N LYS A 104 -1.26 30.54 6.87
CA LYS A 104 -0.08 30.57 6.00
C LYS A 104 -0.46 30.73 4.53
N PHE A 105 -1.61 30.22 4.13
CA PHE A 105 -2.09 30.24 2.75
C PHE A 105 -3.48 30.88 2.68
N PRO A 106 -3.57 32.22 2.60
CA PRO A 106 -4.85 32.89 2.48
C PRO A 106 -5.53 32.54 1.15
N GLY A 107 -6.86 32.48 1.15
CA GLY A 107 -7.66 32.19 -0.05
C GLY A 107 -7.91 30.71 -0.34
N ILE A 108 -7.43 29.78 0.52
CA ILE A 108 -7.77 28.35 0.40
C ILE A 108 -9.23 28.09 0.81
N ASN A 109 -9.81 27.00 0.31
CA ASN A 109 -11.13 26.53 0.70
C ASN A 109 -11.08 25.73 2.02
N GLU A 110 -10.85 26.41 3.14
CA GLU A 110 -10.79 25.79 4.46
C GLU A 110 -12.10 25.06 4.81
N LYS A 111 -13.25 25.70 4.55
CA LYS A 111 -14.57 25.13 4.85
C LYS A 111 -14.79 23.82 4.11
N GLY A 112 -14.49 23.78 2.81
CA GLY A 112 -14.61 22.56 2.01
C GLY A 112 -13.66 21.45 2.48
N ALA A 113 -12.43 21.80 2.85
CA ALA A 113 -11.48 20.83 3.41
C ALA A 113 -12.01 20.21 4.72
N ARG A 114 -12.57 21.02 5.63
CA ARG A 114 -13.20 20.53 6.86
C ARG A 114 -14.39 19.62 6.57
N GLN A 115 -15.31 20.04 5.71
CA GLN A 115 -16.47 19.22 5.34
C GLN A 115 -16.06 17.88 4.74
N PHE A 116 -15.00 17.84 3.91
CA PHE A 116 -14.49 16.60 3.34
C PHE A 116 -13.87 15.69 4.42
N ILE A 117 -13.09 16.24 5.34
CA ILE A 117 -12.52 15.50 6.47
C ILE A 117 -13.63 14.91 7.36
N ASP A 118 -14.63 15.73 7.70
CA ASP A 118 -15.76 15.31 8.52
C ASP A 118 -16.52 14.17 7.84
N PHE A 119 -16.80 14.28 6.54
CA PHE A 119 -17.41 13.20 5.76
C PHE A 119 -16.55 11.93 5.77
N CYS A 120 -15.27 12.02 5.41
CA CYS A 120 -14.38 10.87 5.34
C CYS A 120 -14.22 10.17 6.69
N THR A 121 -14.34 10.88 7.81
CA THR A 121 -14.19 10.32 9.16
C THR A 121 -15.50 9.92 9.82
N SER A 122 -16.64 10.30 9.25
CA SER A 122 -18.00 9.92 9.70
C SER A 122 -18.31 8.43 9.51
N VAL A 123 -19.41 7.98 10.13
CA VAL A 123 -19.96 6.63 9.92
C VAL A 123 -20.25 6.36 8.44
N GLU A 124 -20.81 7.34 7.72
CA GLU A 124 -21.15 7.20 6.31
C GLU A 124 -19.90 6.99 5.45
N GLY A 125 -18.91 7.90 5.56
CA GLY A 125 -17.67 7.81 4.79
C GLY A 125 -16.86 6.54 5.12
N GLN A 126 -16.79 6.15 6.40
CA GLN A 126 -16.10 4.93 6.80
C GLN A 126 -16.83 3.66 6.36
N THR A 127 -18.16 3.68 6.27
CA THR A 127 -18.95 2.57 5.70
C THR A 127 -18.64 2.39 4.22
N LEU A 128 -18.58 3.50 3.47
CA LEU A 128 -18.18 3.48 2.06
C LEU A 128 -16.77 2.87 1.90
N ILE A 129 -15.80 3.31 2.71
CA ILE A 129 -14.44 2.78 2.71
C ILE A 129 -14.43 1.28 3.01
N ARG A 130 -15.17 0.85 4.05
CA ARG A 130 -15.27 -0.56 4.47
C ARG A 130 -15.82 -1.45 3.36
N ASP A 131 -16.77 -0.97 2.57
CA ASP A 131 -17.49 -1.79 1.60
C ASP A 131 -16.90 -1.70 0.18
N PHE A 132 -15.99 -0.75 -0.05
CA PHE A 132 -15.40 -0.52 -1.35
C PHE A 132 -14.66 -1.75 -1.91
N GLY A 133 -15.13 -2.24 -3.06
CA GLY A 133 -14.55 -3.33 -3.82
C GLY A 133 -14.94 -4.74 -3.39
N LYS A 134 -15.72 -4.91 -2.32
CA LYS A 134 -16.16 -6.23 -1.86
C LYS A 134 -16.93 -7.01 -2.93
N ASP A 135 -17.85 -6.34 -3.60
CA ASP A 135 -18.68 -6.88 -4.68
C ASP A 135 -17.85 -7.39 -5.87
N LYS A 136 -16.76 -6.68 -6.19
CA LYS A 136 -15.93 -6.98 -7.35
C LYS A 136 -14.79 -7.95 -7.05
N TYR A 137 -14.17 -7.86 -5.88
CA TYR A 137 -12.94 -8.59 -5.55
C TYR A 137 -13.13 -9.67 -4.47
N GLY A 138 -14.33 -9.78 -3.90
CA GLY A 138 -14.70 -10.71 -2.83
C GLY A 138 -14.29 -10.27 -1.42
N GLU A 139 -13.46 -9.22 -1.32
CA GLU A 139 -12.89 -8.69 -0.09
C GLU A 139 -12.79 -7.16 -0.19
N PRO A 140 -12.81 -6.42 0.94
CA PRO A 140 -12.62 -4.98 0.92
C PRO A 140 -11.20 -4.59 0.50
N LEU A 141 -11.07 -3.53 -0.28
CA LEU A 141 -9.76 -2.99 -0.68
C LEU A 141 -9.13 -2.13 0.43
N PHE A 142 -9.94 -1.54 1.30
CA PHE A 142 -9.51 -0.63 2.35
C PHE A 142 -10.24 -0.94 3.66
N PHE A 143 -9.61 -0.55 4.77
CA PHE A 143 -10.14 -0.77 6.11
C PHE A 143 -10.36 0.56 6.83
N PRO A 144 -11.53 0.76 7.45
CA PRO A 144 -11.82 1.98 8.19
C PRO A 144 -10.96 2.07 9.46
N ASN A 145 -10.48 3.27 9.79
CA ASN A 145 -9.60 3.50 10.94
C ASN A 145 -9.86 4.85 11.65
N SER A 146 -10.93 5.57 11.30
CA SER A 146 -11.36 6.71 12.12
C SER A 146 -11.94 6.23 13.46
N ALA A 147 -12.23 7.15 14.39
CA ALA A 147 -12.92 6.81 15.64
C ALA A 147 -14.27 6.12 15.40
N GLU A 148 -15.05 6.59 14.41
CA GLU A 148 -16.30 5.94 14.00
C GLU A 148 -16.03 4.65 13.22
N GLY A 149 -15.02 4.67 12.34
CA GLY A 149 -14.63 3.51 11.55
C GLY A 149 -14.28 2.28 12.39
N LYS A 150 -13.53 2.47 13.49
CA LYS A 150 -13.16 1.39 14.41
C LYS A 150 -14.37 0.72 15.07
N LYS A 151 -15.51 1.42 15.20
CA LYS A 151 -16.76 0.85 15.73
C LYS A 151 -17.50 -0.02 14.71
N LEU A 152 -17.20 0.14 13.42
CA LEU A 152 -17.81 -0.63 12.32
C LEU A 152 -17.13 -1.99 12.09
N SER A 153 -15.97 -2.19 12.70
CA SER A 153 -15.10 -3.37 12.52
C SER A 153 -15.35 -4.46 13.57
N GLY A 154 -16.52 -4.44 14.22
CA GLY A 154 -16.99 -5.46 15.17
C GLY A 154 -17.65 -6.66 14.48
#